data_AF-A0A9D6XVE6-F1
#
_entry.id   AF-A0A9D6XVE6-F1
#
_cell.length_a   1.000
_cell.length_b   1.000
_cell.length_c   1.000
_cell.angle_alpha   90.00
_cell.angle_beta   90.00
_cell.angle_gamma   90.00
#
_symmetry.space_group_name_H-M   'P 1'
#
loop_
_entity.id
_entity.type
_entity.pdbx_description
1 polymer ?
#
loop_
_entity_poly.entity_id
_entity_poly.type
_entity_poly.pdbx_seq_one_letter_code
_entity_poly.pdbx_strand_id
1 'polypeptide(L)' 'MNPKQDIIVPVRRGLFFLGVEIYPTGRRLKQRHWERIRTRLPFKNVASYGELLARHNPKSLRWLSWLIKDKVLDRL' A
#
# COMPACT_ATOMS: atom_id res chain seq x y z
N MET A 1 12.72 -19.09 17.17
CA MET A 1 13.07 -18.43 15.90
C MET A 1 12.74 -19.41 14.78
N ASN A 2 11.99 -19.01 13.74
CA ASN A 2 11.60 -19.95 12.68
C ASN A 2 12.69 -19.97 11.59
N PRO A 3 13.41 -21.08 11.37
CA PRO A 3 14.52 -21.15 10.40
C PRO A 3 14.09 -20.85 8.96
N LYS A 4 12.79 -20.93 8.63
CA LYS A 4 12.25 -20.50 7.33
C LYS A 4 12.30 -18.99 7.10
N GLN A 5 12.50 -18.19 8.15
CA GLN A 5 12.60 -16.73 8.08
C GLN A 5 14.06 -16.26 7.93
N ASP A 6 15.03 -17.16 8.06
CA ASP A 6 16.44 -16.87 7.93
C ASP A 6 16.89 -17.17 6.49
N ILE A 7 16.61 -16.22 5.59
CA ILE A 7 16.88 -16.37 4.15
C ILE A 7 17.71 -15.21 3.62
N ILE A 8 18.77 -15.52 2.86
CA ILE A 8 19.57 -14.54 2.13
C ILE A 8 18.99 -14.44 0.72
N VAL A 9 18.54 -13.24 0.33
CA VAL A 9 17.91 -13.00 -0.99
C VAL A 9 18.74 -11.98 -1.77
N PRO A 10 19.00 -12.20 -3.07
CA PRO A 10 19.68 -11.21 -3.90
C PRO A 10 18.91 -9.89 -3.93
N VAL A 11 19.61 -8.77 -3.75
CA VAL A 11 19.03 -7.41 -3.67
C VAL A 11 18.13 -7.10 -4.87
N ARG A 12 18.48 -7.58 -6.07
CA ARG A 12 17.74 -7.35 -7.32
C ARG A 12 16.34 -7.97 -7.34
N ARG A 13 16.06 -9.00 -6.53
CA ARG A 13 14.74 -9.65 -6.48
C ARG A 13 13.75 -8.95 -5.55
N GLY A 14 14.24 -8.19 -4.55
CA GLY A 14 13.42 -7.62 -3.49
C GLY A 14 12.87 -8.68 -2.52
N LEU A 15 12.72 -8.32 -1.24
CA LEU A 15 12.13 -9.21 -0.25
C LEU A 15 10.61 -8.94 -0.18
N PHE A 16 9.78 -9.96 -0.41
CA PHE A 16 8.33 -9.80 -0.39
C PHE A 16 7.76 -10.35 0.91
N PHE A 17 7.13 -9.49 1.73
CA PHE A 17 6.54 -9.91 2.99
C PHE A 17 5.23 -9.17 3.27
N LEU A 18 4.19 -9.90 3.66
CA LEU A 18 2.85 -9.37 4.02
C LEU A 18 2.28 -8.35 3.01
N GLY A 19 2.52 -8.55 1.71
CA GLY A 19 2.00 -7.66 0.66
C GLY A 19 2.84 -6.40 0.38
N VAL A 20 4.04 -6.31 0.97
CA VAL A 20 4.98 -5.21 0.81
C VAL A 20 6.27 -5.74 0.18
N GLU A 21 6.91 -4.91 -0.63
CA GLU A 21 8.27 -5.09 -1.11
C GLU A 21 9.23 -4.36 -0.17
N ILE A 22 10.17 -5.10 0.40
CA ILE A 22 11.16 -4.64 1.35
C ILE A 22 12.51 -4.50 0.63
N TYR A 23 13.14 -3.35 0.85
CA TYR A 23 14.45 -2.95 0.36
C TYR A 23 15.30 -2.48 1.54
N PRO A 24 16.64 -2.44 1.39
CA PRO A 24 17.51 -1.89 2.42
C PRO A 24 17.15 -0.44 2.81
N THR A 25 16.65 0.35 1.85
CA THR A 25 16.28 1.76 2.03
C THR A 25 14.84 1.98 2.47
N GLY A 26 14.04 0.93 2.65
CA GLY A 26 12.66 1.05 3.10
C GLY A 26 11.74 -0.01 2.52
N ARG A 27 10.46 0.32 2.40
CA ARG A 27 9.44 -0.63 1.94
C ARG A 27 8.42 0.08 1.07
N ARG A 28 7.87 -0.63 0.07
CA ARG A 28 6.84 -0.10 -0.84
C ARG A 28 5.70 -1.10 -0.99
N LEU A 29 4.49 -0.59 -1.14
CA LEU A 29 3.32 -1.43 -1.41
C LEU A 29 3.49 -2.15 -2.75
N LYS A 30 3.12 -3.44 -2.86
CA LYS A 30 3.13 -4.12 -4.17
C LYS A 30 2.15 -3.44 -5.13
N GLN A 31 2.49 -3.45 -6.41
CA GLN A 31 1.64 -2.92 -7.49
C GLN A 31 0.21 -3.48 -7.47
N ARG A 32 0.05 -4.79 -7.27
CA ARG A 32 -1.30 -5.42 -7.16
C ARG A 32 -2.17 -4.83 -6.05
N HIS A 33 -1.57 -4.41 -4.94
CA HIS A 33 -2.30 -3.80 -3.83
C HIS A 33 -2.65 -2.35 -4.18
N TRP A 34 -1.76 -1.67 -4.90
CA TRP A 34 -2.01 -0.34 -5.44
C TRP A 34 -3.19 -0.33 -6.43
N GLU A 35 -3.22 -1.29 -7.36
CA GLU A 35 -4.34 -1.48 -8.30
C GLU A 35 -5.65 -1.79 -7.57
N ARG A 36 -5.61 -2.60 -6.51
CA ARG A 36 -6.78 -2.85 -5.67
C ARG A 36 -7.29 -1.59 -4.97
N ILE A 37 -6.41 -0.75 -4.43
CA ILE A 37 -6.80 0.52 -3.80
C ILE A 37 -7.48 1.41 -4.84
N ARG A 38 -6.88 1.54 -6.04
CA ARG A 38 -7.43 2.37 -7.12
C ARG A 38 -8.79 1.88 -7.62
N THR A 39 -8.97 0.57 -7.77
CA THR A 39 -10.20 -0.02 -8.35
C THR A 39 -11.30 -0.26 -7.32
N ARG A 40 -10.94 -0.57 -6.06
CA ARG A 40 -11.86 -0.98 -5.00
C ARG A 40 -11.77 -0.07 -3.78
N LEU A 41 -11.83 1.26 -3.98
CA LEU A 41 -11.99 2.24 -2.90
C LEU A 41 -13.49 2.57 -2.68
N PRO A 42 -14.28 1.73 -1.99
CA PRO A 42 -15.59 2.17 -1.50
C PRO A 42 -15.37 3.08 -0.28
N PHE A 43 -16.31 4.00 -0.05
CA PHE A 43 -16.23 4.98 1.04
C PHE A 43 -15.98 4.32 2.41
N LYS A 44 -16.59 3.15 2.65
CA LYS A 44 -16.44 2.35 3.87
C LYS A 44 -15.00 1.90 4.18
N ASN A 45 -14.13 1.77 3.17
CA ASN A 45 -12.76 1.27 3.34
C ASN A 45 -11.71 2.38 3.32
N VAL A 46 -12.14 3.64 3.19
CA VAL A 46 -11.24 4.79 3.03
C VAL A 46 -10.28 4.91 4.21
N ALA A 47 -10.77 4.76 5.44
CA ALA A 47 -9.94 4.83 6.65
C ALA A 47 -8.84 3.76 6.65
N SER A 48 -9.21 2.50 6.37
CA SER A 48 -8.25 1.37 6.34
C SER A 48 -7.18 1.55 5.26
N TYR A 49 -7.56 2.03 4.07
CA TYR A 49 -6.58 2.30 3.01
C TYR A 49 -5.74 3.56 3.30
N GLY A 50 -6.31 4.55 3.99
CA GLY A 50 -5.59 5.72 4.49
C GLY A 50 -4.46 5.33 5.43
N GLU A 51 -4.74 4.48 6.43
CA GLU A 51 -3.71 3.98 7.34
C GLU A 51 -2.64 3.14 6.64
N LEU A 52 -3.06 2.28 5.71
CA LEU A 52 -2.13 1.47 4.92
C LEU A 52 -1.17 2.37 4.12
N LEU A 53 -1.67 3.42 3.48
CA LEU A 53 -0.84 4.36 2.73
C LEU A 53 0.01 5.24 3.64
N ALA A 54 -0.50 5.67 4.80
CA ALA A 54 0.30 6.41 5.77
C ALA A 54 1.54 5.62 6.21
N ARG A 55 1.41 4.29 6.39
CA ARG A 55 2.51 3.42 6.85
C ARG A 55 3.49 2.98 5.78
N HIS A 56 3.06 2.91 4.52
CA HIS A 56 3.85 2.27 3.45
C HIS A 56 4.08 3.13 2.21
N ASN A 57 3.32 4.22 2.02
CA ASN A 57 3.44 5.12 0.89
C ASN A 57 2.82 6.51 1.18
N PRO A 58 3.37 7.29 2.12
CA PRO A 58 2.76 8.54 2.61
C PRO A 58 2.61 9.60 1.53
N LYS A 59 3.47 9.58 0.50
CA LYS A 59 3.39 10.47 -0.67
C LYS A 59 2.06 10.33 -1.43
N SER A 60 1.42 9.16 -1.31
CA SER A 60 0.17 8.85 -1.99
C SER A 60 -1.09 9.24 -1.20
N LEU A 61 -0.95 9.76 0.03
CA LEU A 61 -2.09 10.23 0.81
C LEU A 61 -2.80 11.41 0.15
N ARG A 62 -2.06 12.32 -0.49
CA ARG A 62 -2.65 13.46 -1.22
C ARG A 62 -3.56 12.98 -2.36
N TRP A 63 -3.11 11.98 -3.11
CA TRP A 63 -3.92 11.36 -4.16
C TRP A 63 -5.20 10.72 -3.59
N LEU A 64 -5.08 10.02 -2.45
CA LEU A 64 -6.23 9.43 -1.77
C LEU A 64 -7.25 10.52 -1.36
N SER A 65 -6.78 11.64 -0.79
CA SER A 65 -7.64 12.76 -0.39
C SER A 65 -8.43 13.36 -1.56
N TRP A 66 -7.80 13.54 -2.72
CA TRP A 66 -8.51 13.98 -3.94
C TRP A 66 -9.59 12.99 -4.36
N LEU A 67 -9.25 11.70 -4.37
CA LEU A 67 -10.18 10.65 -4.81
C LEU A 67 -11.38 10.50 -3.86
N ILE A 68 -11.19 10.74 -2.56
CA ILE A 68 -12.28 10.80 -1.58
C ILE A 68 -13.18 12.00 -1.88
N LYS A 69 -12.60 13.18 -2.10
CA LYS A 69 -13.34 14.41 -2.38
C LYS A 69 -14.24 14.24 -3.61
N ASP A 70 -13.71 13.71 -4.70
CA ASP A 70 -14.47 13.48 -5.94
C ASP A 70 -15.64 12.52 -5.69
N LYS A 71 -15.41 11.41 -4.96
CA LYS A 71 -16.48 10.44 -4.64
C LYS A 71 -17.55 10.96 -3.68
N VAL A 72 -17.22 11.91 -2.82
CA VAL A 72 -18.19 12.57 -1.95
C VAL A 72 -19.02 13.55 -2.76
N LEU A 73 -18.38 14.30 -3.69
CA LEU A 73 -19.07 15.23 -4.58
C LEU A 73 -20.04 14.52 -5.52
N ASP A 74 -19.66 13.38 -6.11
CA ASP A 74 -20.52 12.60 -7.02
C ASP A 74 -21.79 12.01 -6.36
N ARG A 75 -21.89 12.07 -5.03
CA ARG A 75 -23.04 11.54 -4.26
C ARG A 75 -23.99 12.62 -3.75
N LEU A 76 -23.65 13.89 -3.91
CA LEU A 76 -24.49 15.05 -3.58
C LEU A 76 -25.19 15.55 -4.85
#